data_AF-A0A836GHJ9-F1
#
_entry.id   AF-A0A836GHJ9-F1
#
_cell.length_a   1.000
_cell.length_b   1.000
_cell.length_c   1.000
_cell.angle_alpha   90.00
_cell.angle_beta   90.00
_cell.angle_gamma   90.00
#
_symmetry.space_group_name_H-M   'P 1'
#
loop_
_entity.id
_entity.type
_entity.pdbx_description
1 polymer ?
#
loop_
_entity_poly.entity_id
_entity_poly.type
_entity_poly.pdbx_seq_one_letter_code
_entity_poly.pdbx_strand_id
1 'polypeptide(L)'
;MLAVRDVAHNQYKSESQERLNKNGCVMQCLLQKKGLASNAEYKVEKMHSEFTKKTNVQPGDKRLESLDTCINESKDLTEKCEKAFLISACFIKSEHKHKHEHDHEHDHEHDHEHDHEHDHEHD
;
A
#
# COMPACT_ATOMS: atom_id res chain seq x y z
N MET A 1 9.83 -6.27 -13.00
CA MET A 1 9.34 -5.92 -11.66
C MET A 1 7.85 -5.62 -11.77
N LEU A 2 7.00 -5.95 -10.79
CA LEU A 2 5.57 -5.60 -10.86
C LEU A 2 5.39 -4.08 -10.89
N ALA A 3 4.36 -3.61 -11.60
CA ALA A 3 4.04 -2.19 -11.56
C ALA A 3 3.40 -1.86 -10.21
N VAL A 4 3.71 -0.66 -9.69
CA VAL A 4 3.17 -0.16 -8.43
C VAL A 4 1.64 -0.13 -8.46
N ARG A 5 1.04 0.26 -9.59
CA ARG A 5 -0.42 0.29 -9.79
C ARG A 5 -1.04 -1.09 -9.58
N ASP A 6 -0.43 -2.13 -10.16
CA ASP A 6 -0.95 -3.50 -10.08
C ASP A 6 -0.89 -4.02 -8.64
N VAL A 7 0.15 -3.62 -7.89
CA VAL A 7 0.28 -3.94 -6.46
C VAL A 7 -0.77 -3.20 -5.63
N ALA A 8 -0.93 -1.88 -5.86
CA ALA A 8 -1.89 -1.04 -5.15
C ALA A 8 -3.35 -1.52 -5.31
N HIS A 9 -3.70 -2.02 -6.50
CA HIS A 9 -5.05 -2.52 -6.82
C HIS A 9 -5.21 -4.04 -6.63
N ASN A 10 -4.26 -4.71 -5.97
CA ASN A 10 -4.25 -6.17 -5.77
C ASN A 10 -4.28 -7.04 -7.05
N GLN A 11 -3.98 -6.47 -8.22
CA GLN A 11 -3.95 -7.20 -9.49
C GLN A 11 -2.83 -8.26 -9.51
N TYR A 12 -1.78 -8.07 -8.70
CA TYR A 12 -0.71 -9.05 -8.50
C TYR A 12 -1.20 -10.43 -8.01
N LYS A 13 -2.40 -10.53 -7.44
CA LYS A 13 -2.96 -11.82 -6.99
C LYS A 13 -3.22 -12.80 -8.15
N SER A 14 -3.33 -12.30 -9.38
CA SER A 14 -3.46 -13.11 -10.59
C SER A 14 -2.11 -13.58 -11.16
N GLU A 15 -0.99 -13.11 -10.60
CA GLU A 15 0.35 -13.44 -11.08
C GLU A 15 0.83 -14.81 -10.58
N SER A 16 1.79 -15.40 -11.30
CA SER A 16 2.38 -16.67 -10.89
C SER A 16 3.21 -16.54 -9.61
N GLN A 17 3.22 -17.58 -8.78
CA GLN A 17 4.06 -17.64 -7.57
C GLN A 17 5.54 -17.41 -7.89
N GLU A 18 6.02 -17.92 -9.03
CA GLU A 18 7.38 -17.68 -9.50
C GLU A 18 7.66 -16.18 -9.72
N ARG A 19 6.73 -15.47 -10.35
CA ARG A 19 6.86 -14.03 -10.59
C ARG A 19 6.79 -13.25 -9.27
N LEU A 20 5.91 -13.63 -8.34
CA LEU A 20 5.86 -13.03 -7.00
C LEU A 20 7.18 -13.24 -6.25
N ASN A 21 7.70 -14.47 -6.23
CA ASN A 21 8.97 -14.79 -5.59
C ASN A 21 10.14 -14.03 -6.20
N LYS A 22 10.24 -13.94 -7.54
CA LYS A 22 11.29 -13.15 -8.21
C LYS A 22 11.25 -11.68 -7.77
N ASN A 23 10.07 -11.08 -7.73
CA ASN A 23 9.92 -9.70 -7.26
C ASN A 23 10.27 -9.56 -5.78
N GLY A 24 9.81 -10.48 -4.95
CA GLY A 24 10.14 -10.57 -3.54
C GLY A 24 11.64 -10.66 -3.28
N CYS A 25 12.36 -11.52 -4.01
CA CYS A 25 13.81 -11.65 -3.87
C CYS A 25 14.55 -10.37 -4.31
N VAL A 26 14.06 -9.66 -5.32
CA VAL A 26 14.63 -8.36 -5.68
C VAL A 26 14.41 -7.34 -4.55
N MET A 27 13.22 -7.30 -3.96
CA MET A 27 12.96 -6.42 -2.81
C MET A 27 13.82 -6.80 -1.60
N GLN A 28 13.97 -8.08 -1.31
CA GLN A 28 14.85 -8.58 -0.26
C GLN A 28 16.30 -8.13 -0.47
N CYS A 29 16.80 -8.24 -1.70
CA CYS A 29 18.14 -7.77 -2.07
C CYS A 29 18.31 -6.26 -1.80
N LEU A 30 17.31 -5.44 -2.17
CA LEU A 30 17.33 -4.00 -1.93
C LEU A 30 17.29 -3.66 -0.43
N LEU A 31 16.48 -4.37 0.35
CA LEU A 31 16.42 -4.20 1.81
C LEU A 31 17.76 -4.55 2.45
N GLN A 32 18.38 -5.66 2.05
CA GLN A 32 19.70 -6.05 2.54
C GLN A 32 20.80 -5.06 2.16
N LYS A 33 20.79 -4.56 0.91
CA LYS A 33 21.76 -3.55 0.44
C LYS A 33 21.68 -2.25 1.23
N LYS A 34 20.47 -1.85 1.64
CA LYS A 34 20.24 -0.69 2.53
C LYS A 34 20.49 -1.03 4.02
N GLY A 35 20.77 -2.30 4.31
CA GLY A 35 20.94 -2.83 5.66
C GLY A 35 19.66 -2.77 6.49
N LEU A 36 18.49 -2.77 5.85
CA LEU A 36 17.15 -2.73 6.46
C LEU A 36 16.65 -4.11 6.87
N ALA A 37 17.20 -5.17 6.27
CA ALA A 37 16.91 -6.54 6.61
C ALA A 37 18.20 -7.36 6.65
N SER A 38 18.23 -8.41 7.46
CA SER A 38 19.25 -9.45 7.47
C SER A 38 18.53 -10.79 7.37
N ASN A 39 18.79 -11.56 6.32
CA ASN A 39 17.97 -12.72 5.98
C ASN A 39 16.45 -12.39 6.09
N ALA A 40 15.65 -13.19 6.80
CA ALA A 40 14.22 -12.93 7.00
C ALA A 40 13.93 -11.99 8.18
N GLU A 41 14.91 -11.30 8.76
CA GLU A 41 14.70 -10.41 9.91
C GLU A 41 14.80 -8.93 9.51
N TYR A 42 13.83 -8.13 9.97
CA TYR A 42 13.82 -6.69 9.77
C TYR A 42 14.65 -5.97 10.82
N LYS A 43 15.36 -4.93 10.41
CA LYS A 43 16.00 -3.96 11.32
C LYS A 43 15.07 -2.78 11.51
N VAL A 44 14.03 -2.98 12.32
CA VAL A 44 12.88 -2.07 12.48
C VAL A 44 13.30 -0.63 12.76
N GLU A 45 14.19 -0.40 13.73
CA GLU A 45 14.68 0.95 14.07
C GLU A 45 15.33 1.65 12.86
N LYS A 46 16.11 0.91 12.07
CA LYS A 46 16.75 1.45 10.86
C LYS A 46 15.74 1.67 9.74
N MET A 47 14.72 0.81 9.64
CA MET A 47 13.60 1.03 8.70
C MET A 47 12.87 2.32 9.04
N HIS A 48 12.56 2.57 10.32
CA HIS A 48 11.92 3.81 10.76
C HIS A 48 12.81 5.01 10.46
N SER A 49 14.09 4.97 10.85
CA SER A 49 15.04 6.06 10.59
C SER A 49 15.18 6.39 9.10
N GLU A 50 15.36 5.38 8.25
CA GLU A 50 15.46 5.56 6.80
C GLU A 50 14.14 5.99 6.15
N PHE A 51 13.00 5.60 6.73
CA PHE A 51 11.69 6.03 6.29
C PHE A 51 11.50 7.51 6.60
N THR A 52 11.62 7.91 7.87
CA THR A 52 11.53 9.30 8.33
C THR A 52 12.46 10.21 7.53
N LYS A 53 13.70 9.79 7.29
CA LYS A 53 14.67 10.57 6.50
C LYS A 53 14.23 10.80 5.05
N LYS A 54 13.51 9.84 4.44
CA LYS A 54 13.09 9.93 3.03
C LYS A 54 11.77 10.65 2.83
N THR A 55 10.87 10.56 3.81
CA THR A 55 9.50 11.07 3.69
C THR A 55 9.26 12.33 4.52
N ASN A 56 10.16 12.68 5.44
CA ASN A 56 10.02 13.76 6.41
C ASN A 56 8.74 13.65 7.28
N VAL A 57 8.26 12.42 7.48
CA VAL A 57 7.09 12.14 8.34
C VAL A 57 7.41 12.45 9.80
N GLN A 58 6.44 13.01 10.51
CA GLN A 58 6.54 13.32 11.93
C GLN A 58 5.89 12.23 12.78
N PRO A 59 6.21 12.12 14.09
CA PRO A 59 5.46 11.24 14.99
C PRO A 59 3.95 11.52 14.91
N GLY A 60 3.14 10.46 14.80
CA GLY A 60 1.69 10.55 14.61
C GLY A 60 1.22 10.61 13.15
N ASP A 61 2.13 10.61 12.17
CA ASP A 61 1.77 10.51 10.76
C ASP A 61 1.26 9.09 10.41
N LYS A 62 0.09 9.00 9.76
CA LYS A 62 -0.55 7.74 9.34
C LYS A 62 0.39 6.85 8.50
N ARG A 63 1.37 7.44 7.80
CA ARG A 63 2.35 6.68 7.02
C ARG A 63 3.33 5.89 7.91
N LEU A 64 3.69 6.42 9.08
CA LEU A 64 4.49 5.67 10.06
C LEU A 64 3.69 4.51 10.65
N GLU A 65 2.44 4.75 11.04
CA GLU A 65 1.55 3.69 11.54
C GLU A 65 1.35 2.58 10.50
N SER A 66 1.27 2.96 9.22
CA SER A 66 1.18 2.02 8.10
C SER A 66 2.45 1.18 7.96
N LEU A 67 3.63 1.78 8.13
CA LEU A 67 4.89 1.05 8.13
C LEU A 67 4.93 0.02 9.27
N ASP A 68 4.58 0.43 10.49
CA ASP A 68 4.49 -0.45 11.67
C ASP A 68 3.52 -1.62 11.45
N THR A 69 2.35 -1.33 10.88
CA THR A 69 1.34 -2.34 10.53
C THR A 69 1.92 -3.36 9.56
N CYS A 70 2.54 -2.90 8.46
CA CYS A 70 3.12 -3.79 7.45
C CYS A 70 4.30 -4.64 7.97
N ILE A 71 5.12 -4.08 8.86
CA ILE A 71 6.18 -4.81 9.55
C ILE A 71 5.56 -5.93 10.38
N ASN A 72 4.54 -5.62 11.18
CA ASN A 72 3.88 -6.60 12.05
C ASN A 72 3.15 -7.71 11.29
N GLU A 73 2.48 -7.39 10.17
CA GLU A 73 1.79 -8.40 9.34
C GLU A 73 2.74 -9.44 8.74
N SER A 74 4.01 -9.09 8.54
CA SER A 74 4.98 -9.94 7.86
C SER A 74 6.09 -10.48 8.76
N LYS A 75 6.17 -10.05 10.03
CA LYS A 75 7.32 -10.32 10.92
C LYS A 75 7.57 -11.81 11.20
N ASP A 76 6.54 -12.64 11.18
CA ASP A 76 6.65 -14.07 11.50
C ASP A 76 6.94 -14.94 10.26
N LEU A 77 6.94 -14.35 9.06
CA LEU A 77 7.30 -15.06 7.83
C LEU A 77 8.79 -15.40 7.82
N THR A 78 9.11 -16.64 7.44
CA THR A 78 10.48 -17.16 7.37
C THR A 78 11.06 -17.13 5.96
N GLU A 79 10.21 -17.23 4.94
CA GLU A 79 10.61 -17.12 3.54
C GLU A 79 10.93 -15.67 3.17
N LYS A 80 12.23 -15.35 3.13
CA LYS A 80 12.73 -13.98 2.94
C LYS A 80 12.17 -13.25 1.72
N CYS A 81 11.96 -13.96 0.61
CA CYS A 81 11.47 -13.34 -0.63
C CYS A 81 9.98 -13.04 -0.54
N GLU A 82 9.19 -13.98 -0.02
CA GLU A 82 7.76 -13.77 0.23
C GLU A 82 7.54 -12.64 1.24
N LYS A 83 8.27 -12.68 2.36
CA LYS A 83 8.27 -11.65 3.39
C LYS A 83 8.55 -10.26 2.82
N ALA A 84 9.64 -10.12 2.06
CA ALA A 84 10.01 -8.85 1.42
C ALA A 84 8.99 -8.39 0.38
N PHE A 85 8.33 -9.32 -0.33
CA PHE A 85 7.25 -8.98 -1.23
C PHE A 85 6.04 -8.42 -0.46
N LEU A 86 5.60 -9.11 0.59
CA LEU A 86 4.40 -8.76 1.35
C LEU A 86 4.52 -7.43 2.07
N ILE A 87 5.65 -7.14 2.71
CA ILE A 87 5.87 -5.82 3.32
C ILE A 87 5.86 -4.70 2.27
N SER A 88 6.44 -4.95 1.10
CA SER A 88 6.44 -3.97 -0.01
C SER A 88 5.02 -3.75 -0.54
N ALA A 89 4.25 -4.82 -0.71
CA ALA A 89 2.89 -4.77 -1.19
C ALA A 89 1.94 -4.07 -0.20
N CYS A 90 2.06 -4.40 1.08
CA CYS A 90 1.34 -3.74 2.15
C CYS A 90 1.62 -2.23 2.13
N PHE A 91 2.90 -1.84 2.11
CA PHE A 91 3.28 -0.43 2.12
C PHE A 91 2.75 0.35 0.91
N ILE A 92 2.89 -0.20 -0.31
CA ILE A 92 2.35 0.40 -1.53
C ILE A 92 0.84 0.60 -1.44
N LYS A 93 0.11 -0.36 -0.88
CA LYS A 93 -1.34 -0.29 -0.71
C LYS A 93 -1.73 0.78 0.31
N SER A 94 -1.03 0.86 1.44
CA SER A 94 -1.30 1.87 2.47
C SER A 94 -1.05 3.28 1.94
N GLU A 95 0.07 3.51 1.25
CA GLU A 95 0.37 4.81 0.63
C GLU A 95 -0.65 5.20 -0.45
N HIS A 96 -1.14 4.23 -1.23
CA HIS A 96 -2.18 4.48 -2.21
C HIS A 96 -3.48 4.93 -1.55
N LYS A 97 -3.91 4.27 -0.46
CA LYS A 97 -5.11 4.66 0.29
C LYS A 97 -5.00 6.07 0.86
N HIS A 98 -3.87 6.43 1.47
CA HIS A 98 -3.66 7.77 2.05
C HIS A 98 -3.74 8.90 1.03
N LYS A 99 -3.38 8.64 -0.24
CA LYS A 99 -3.53 9.64 -1.30
C LYS A 99 -4.99 9.86 -1.69
N HIS A 100 -5.77 8.78 -1.80
CA HIS A 100 -7.18 8.86 -2.19
C HIS A 100 -8.09 9.31 -1.04
N GLU A 101 -7.74 9.06 0.23
CA GLU A 101 -8.47 9.65 1.37
C GLU A 101 -8.36 11.18 1.39
N HIS A 102 -7.25 11.75 0.91
CA HIS A 102 -7.09 13.21 0.81
C HIS A 102 -7.91 13.86 -0.32
N ASP A 103 -8.37 13.08 -1.30
CA ASP A 103 -9.19 13.57 -2.43
C ASP A 103 -10.71 13.40 -2.19
N HIS A 104 -11.12 12.79 -1.06
CA HIS A 104 -12.54 12.52 -0.76
C HIS A 104 -13.18 13.46 0.28
N GLU A 105 -12.54 14.59 0.62
CA GLU A 105 -13.12 15.62 1.50
C GLU A 105 -13.54 16.91 0.77
N HIS A 106 -13.91 16.81 -0.50
CA HIS A 106 -14.68 17.84 -1.18
C HIS A 106 -15.57 17.20 -2.25
N ASP A 107 -16.79 16.82 -1.88
CA ASP A 107 -17.89 17.22 -2.75
C ASP A 107 -19.17 17.47 -1.99
N HIS A 108 -19.77 18.58 -2.39
CA HIS A 108 -20.83 19.32 -1.74
C HIS A 108 -22.15 18.55 -1.68
N GLU A 109 -22.96 18.91 -0.69
CA GLU A 109 -24.41 18.69 -0.69
C GLU A 109 -24.99 19.13 -2.05
N HIS A 110 -25.55 18.18 -2.80
CA HIS A 110 -26.41 18.48 -3.92
C HIS A 110 -27.82 18.02 -3.54
N ASP A 111 -28.61 18.98 -3.05
CA ASP A 111 -30.06 18.92 -3.05
C ASP A 111 -30.52 18.63 -4.49
N HIS A 112 -31.27 17.55 -4.67
CA HIS A 112 -32.05 17.32 -5.89
C HIS A 112 -33.51 17.16 -5.50
N GLU A 113 -34.22 18.28 -5.45
CA GLU A 113 -35.67 18.31 -5.68
C GLU A 113 -35.91 17.74 -7.09
N HIS A 114 -36.58 16.59 -7.17
CA HIS A 114 -37.07 16.03 -8.42
C HIS A 114 -38.55 16.37 -8.55
N ASP A 115 -38.86 17.49 -9.21
CA ASP A 115 -40.15 17.68 -9.85
C ASP A 115 -40.13 16.96 -11.20
N HIS A 116 -40.93 15.90 -11.33
CA HIS A 116 -41.32 15.36 -12.62
C HIS A 116 -42.82 15.55 -12.78
N GLU A 117 -43.17 16.58 -13.55
CA GLU A 117 -44.50 16.82 -14.05
C GLU A 117 -44.98 15.64 -14.92
N HIS A 118 -46.23 15.27 -14.68
CA HIS A 118 -47.05 14.35 -15.46
C HIS A 118 -47.36 14.98 -16.82
N ASP A 119 -47.22 14.21 -17.90
CA ASP A 119 -48.07 14.42 -19.08
C ASP A 119 -48.65 13.08 -19.57
N HIS A 120 -49.98 13.05 -19.55
CA HIS A 120 -50.87 12.11 -20.22
C HIS A 120 -51.04 12.56 -21.66
N GLU A 121 -50.93 11.66 -22.65
CA GLU A 121 -51.80 11.73 -23.85
C GLU A 121 -52.23 10.34 -24.32
N HIS A 122 -53.52 10.29 -24.67
CA HIS A 122 -54.30 9.22 -25.28
C HIS A 122 -54.07 9.20 -26.80
N ASP A 123 -54.02 8.00 -27.39
CA ASP A 123 -54.81 7.67 -28.59
C ASP A 123 -55.06 6.15 -28.61
#